data_AF-A0A6I6D5Z5-F1
#
_entry.id   AF-A0A6I6D5Z5-F1
#
_cell.length_a   1.000
_cell.length_b   1.000
_cell.length_c   1.000
_cell.angle_alpha   90.00
_cell.angle_beta   90.00
_cell.angle_gamma   90.00
#
_symmetry.space_group_name_H-M   'P 1'
#
loop_
_entity.id
_entity.type
_entity.pdbx_description
1 polymer ?
#
loop_
_entity_poly.entity_id
_entity_poly.type
_entity_poly.pdbx_seq_one_letter_code
_entity_poly.pdbx_strand_id
1 'polypeptide(L)'
;MKHLNALDIALFGRMVAKLPDMNVEAASSFAHAISTHKVANEVEFFTALDDYADPDEEAEHESGSAHMGSLEFNSATYYRYVSLDLGQLAEQIPADNLADAVESFVKALFIAVPDARQTTMSGASPWDYARVLVRKGQRLQVPFDRPVQAQGQGYLEPSLRELDGFIDSREKMLGSLYGKLGDYRWGDREDFSIDDLVGALKGHVEDAAPVEEA
;
A
#
# COMPACT_ATOMS: atom_id res chain seq x y z
N MET A 1 -21.00 -11.77 -5.20
CA MET A 1 -20.82 -10.63 -4.27
C MET A 1 -22.18 -10.07 -3.93
N LYS A 2 -22.66 -10.25 -2.69
CA LYS A 2 -23.73 -9.39 -2.16
C LYS A 2 -23.18 -7.95 -2.24
N HIS A 3 -23.94 -7.02 -2.82
CA HIS A 3 -23.49 -5.62 -2.91
C HIS A 3 -23.30 -5.08 -1.48
N LEU A 4 -22.05 -4.94 -1.03
CA LEU A 4 -21.72 -4.10 0.12
C LEU A 4 -21.90 -2.64 -0.31
N ASN A 5 -23.14 -2.17 -0.31
CA ASN A 5 -23.42 -0.76 -0.48
C ASN A 5 -22.70 0.01 0.64
N ALA A 6 -21.77 0.91 0.27
CA ALA A 6 -21.01 1.80 1.16
C ALA A 6 -19.79 1.21 1.93
N LEU A 7 -19.17 0.10 1.48
CA LEU A 7 -17.92 -0.38 2.09
C LEU A 7 -16.78 0.66 2.03
N ASP A 8 -16.69 1.40 0.93
CA ASP A 8 -15.74 2.50 0.75
C ASP A 8 -15.91 3.59 1.83
N ILE A 9 -17.16 3.96 2.14
CA ILE A 9 -17.46 4.91 3.20
C ILE A 9 -17.05 4.35 4.58
N ALA A 10 -17.27 3.06 4.83
CA ALA A 10 -16.84 2.45 6.09
C ALA A 10 -15.31 2.39 6.22
N LEU A 11 -14.62 2.03 5.14
CA LEU A 11 -13.16 1.95 5.12
C LEU A 11 -12.50 3.33 5.26
N PHE A 12 -12.98 4.32 4.51
CA PHE A 12 -12.29 5.61 4.34
C PHE A 12 -12.97 6.78 5.05
N GLY A 13 -14.13 6.55 5.66
CA GLY A 13 -14.91 7.56 6.34
C GLY A 13 -15.65 8.51 5.40
N ARG A 14 -16.44 9.38 5.99
CA ARG A 14 -17.17 10.46 5.31
C ARG A 14 -17.34 11.64 6.25
N MET A 15 -17.04 12.84 5.76
CA MET A 15 -17.32 14.08 6.46
C MET A 15 -18.37 14.91 5.71
N VAL A 16 -19.47 15.25 6.40
CA VAL A 16 -20.56 16.11 5.90
C VAL A 16 -20.70 17.31 6.83
N ALA A 17 -20.05 18.42 6.48
CA ALA A 17 -19.98 19.60 7.34
C ALA A 17 -21.35 20.17 7.79
N LYS A 18 -22.38 20.06 6.94
CA LYS A 18 -23.73 20.57 7.24
C LYS A 18 -24.59 19.62 8.09
N LEU A 19 -24.22 18.34 8.17
CA LEU A 19 -24.95 17.30 8.89
C LEU A 19 -23.93 16.38 9.58
N PRO A 20 -23.33 16.81 10.70
CA PRO A 20 -22.29 16.05 11.40
C PRO A 20 -22.74 14.65 11.84
N ASP A 21 -24.04 14.47 12.11
CA ASP A 21 -24.64 13.17 12.45
C ASP A 21 -24.55 12.14 11.31
N MET A 22 -24.25 12.59 10.09
CA MET A 22 -23.99 11.73 8.93
C MET A 22 -22.51 11.41 8.74
N ASN A 23 -21.63 11.88 9.62
CA ASN A 23 -20.21 11.54 9.55
C ASN A 23 -20.02 10.04 9.83
N VAL A 24 -19.06 9.46 9.14
CA VAL A 24 -18.64 8.06 9.34
C VAL A 24 -17.15 8.09 9.56
N GLU A 25 -16.68 7.49 10.64
CA GLU A 25 -15.25 7.44 10.92
C GLU A 25 -14.57 6.35 10.11
N ALA A 26 -13.36 6.60 9.64
CA ALA A 26 -12.66 5.63 8.80
C ALA A 26 -12.17 4.43 9.62
N ALA A 27 -12.49 3.22 9.18
CA ALA A 27 -11.92 2.00 9.76
C ALA A 27 -10.45 1.77 9.33
N SER A 28 -10.03 2.32 8.20
CA SER A 28 -8.68 2.14 7.67
C SER A 28 -7.80 3.38 7.84
N SER A 29 -6.50 3.16 7.96
CA SER A 29 -5.50 4.23 8.02
C SER A 29 -4.34 3.88 7.10
N PHE A 30 -3.94 4.85 6.29
CA PHE A 30 -2.86 4.72 5.30
C PHE A 30 -1.77 5.73 5.62
N ALA A 31 -0.52 5.27 5.63
CA ALA A 31 0.62 6.16 5.56
C ALA A 31 0.98 6.41 4.09
N HIS A 32 1.62 7.55 3.83
CA HIS A 32 2.30 7.75 2.56
C HIS A 32 3.39 6.69 2.37
N ALA A 33 3.47 6.16 1.15
CA ALA A 33 4.56 5.26 0.78
C ALA A 33 5.89 6.03 0.83
N ILE A 34 6.89 5.47 1.49
CA ILE A 34 8.23 6.05 1.61
C ILE A 34 9.27 5.06 1.10
N SER A 35 10.40 5.54 0.58
CA SER A 35 11.53 4.66 0.28
C SER A 35 12.16 4.15 1.57
N THR A 36 12.61 2.90 1.59
CA THR A 36 13.33 2.33 2.75
C THR A 36 14.79 2.79 2.82
N HIS A 37 15.28 3.40 1.74
CA HIS A 37 16.64 3.88 1.57
C HIS A 37 16.65 5.29 1.00
N LYS A 38 17.83 5.91 0.98
CA LYS A 38 18.04 7.18 0.29
C LYS A 38 17.84 6.98 -1.22
N VAL A 39 17.10 7.89 -1.85
CA VAL A 39 16.83 7.91 -3.29
C VAL A 39 17.27 9.26 -3.83
N ALA A 40 17.86 9.27 -5.02
CA ALA A 40 18.10 10.47 -5.79
C ALA A 40 17.13 10.48 -6.98
N ASN A 41 16.58 11.64 -7.30
CA ASN A 41 15.81 11.79 -8.52
C ASN A 41 16.76 11.84 -9.72
N GLU A 42 16.36 11.17 -10.78
CA GLU A 42 16.97 11.26 -12.10
C GLU A 42 16.19 12.28 -12.94
N VAL A 43 16.92 13.04 -13.74
CA VAL A 43 16.33 14.03 -14.66
C VAL A 43 16.35 13.45 -16.07
N GLU A 44 15.17 13.27 -16.64
CA GLU A 44 14.96 12.90 -18.03
C GLU A 44 14.77 14.16 -18.86
N PHE A 45 15.49 14.27 -19.99
CA PHE A 45 15.27 15.34 -20.98
C PHE A 45 14.57 14.75 -22.20
N PHE A 46 13.51 15.41 -22.67
CA PHE A 46 12.74 14.97 -23.83
C PHE A 46 12.55 16.11 -24.82
N THR A 47 12.33 15.73 -26.08
CA THR A 47 11.99 16.66 -27.17
C THR A 47 10.70 16.21 -27.85
N ALA A 48 9.97 17.16 -28.44
CA ALA A 48 8.89 16.87 -29.36
C ALA A 48 9.17 17.55 -30.70
N LEU A 49 9.00 16.80 -31.78
CA LEU A 49 9.18 17.26 -33.15
C LEU A 49 7.83 17.74 -33.71
N ASP A 50 7.88 18.63 -34.69
CA ASP A 50 6.72 19.02 -35.49
C ASP A 50 6.80 18.29 -36.83
N ASP A 51 5.83 17.40 -37.08
CA ASP A 51 5.76 16.61 -38.32
C ASP A 51 5.37 17.47 -39.55
N TYR A 52 4.92 18.72 -39.36
CA TYR A 52 4.52 19.64 -40.43
C TYR A 52 5.51 20.80 -40.63
N ALA A 53 6.76 20.65 -40.21
CA ALA A 53 7.80 21.66 -40.42
C ALA A 53 7.90 22.05 -41.93
N ASP A 54 8.04 23.35 -42.20
CA ASP A 54 8.12 23.87 -43.57
C ASP A 54 9.43 23.37 -44.22
N PRO A 55 9.37 22.65 -45.37
CA PRO A 55 10.57 22.10 -46.01
C PRO A 55 11.59 23.17 -46.45
N ASP A 56 11.16 24.42 -46.62
CA ASP A 56 12.06 25.54 -46.91
C ASP A 56 12.86 25.99 -45.65
N GLU A 57 12.36 25.73 -44.43
CA GLU A 57 13.08 25.96 -43.16
C GLU A 57 13.98 24.77 -42.76
N GLU A 58 13.63 23.54 -43.13
CA GLU A 58 14.43 22.33 -42.86
C GLU A 58 15.76 22.28 -43.64
N ALA A 59 15.85 22.97 -44.78
CA ALA A 59 17.05 22.97 -45.62
C ALA A 59 18.22 23.80 -45.06
N GLU A 60 17.95 24.74 -44.13
CA GLU A 60 18.97 25.59 -43.51
C GLU A 60 19.26 25.23 -42.04
N HIS A 61 18.39 24.45 -41.37
CA HIS A 61 18.55 24.04 -39.98
C HIS A 61 18.18 22.57 -39.76
N GLU A 62 19.20 21.74 -39.49
CA GLU A 62 19.09 20.33 -39.13
C GLU A 62 18.05 20.09 -38.03
N SER A 63 16.97 19.34 -38.33
CA SER A 63 16.04 18.72 -37.37
C SER A 63 15.72 19.57 -36.12
N GLY A 64 14.95 20.65 -36.30
CA GLY A 64 14.53 21.52 -35.21
C GLY A 64 13.59 20.81 -34.23
N SER A 65 13.89 20.89 -32.92
CA SER A 65 12.95 20.51 -31.87
C SER A 65 11.90 21.61 -31.70
N ALA A 66 10.61 21.28 -31.83
CA ALA A 66 9.52 22.21 -31.58
C ALA A 66 9.30 22.45 -30.07
N HIS A 67 9.68 21.49 -29.24
CA HIS A 67 9.61 21.60 -27.78
C HIS A 67 10.71 20.81 -27.09
N MET A 68 11.31 21.39 -26.05
CA MET A 68 12.22 20.69 -25.14
C MET A 68 11.70 20.82 -23.70
N GLY A 69 11.77 19.73 -22.95
CA GLY A 69 11.36 19.69 -21.55
C GLY A 69 12.20 18.73 -20.73
N SER A 70 11.99 18.76 -19.41
CA SER A 70 12.58 17.79 -18.48
C SER A 70 11.54 17.23 -17.52
N LEU A 71 11.73 15.98 -17.12
CA LEU A 71 10.95 15.28 -16.10
C LEU A 71 11.88 14.75 -15.02
N GLU A 72 11.35 14.56 -13.82
CA GLU A 72 12.05 13.86 -12.75
C GLU A 72 11.38 12.52 -12.47
N PHE A 73 12.17 11.47 -12.30
CA PHE A 73 11.70 10.16 -11.87
C PHE A 73 12.72 9.52 -10.92
N ASN A 74 12.33 8.43 -10.25
CA ASN A 74 13.26 7.62 -9.48
C ASN A 74 12.81 6.16 -9.46
N SER A 75 13.68 5.30 -8.92
CA SER A 75 13.36 3.94 -8.56
C SER A 75 13.76 3.67 -7.11
N ALA A 76 12.92 2.95 -6.38
CA ALA A 76 13.14 2.68 -4.96
C ALA A 76 12.40 1.43 -4.50
N THR A 77 12.90 0.82 -3.43
CA THR A 77 12.10 -0.11 -2.63
C THR A 77 11.19 0.72 -1.72
N TYR A 78 9.89 0.67 -1.99
CA TYR A 78 8.90 1.42 -1.21
C TYR A 78 8.32 0.58 -0.08
N TYR A 79 8.25 1.18 1.11
CA TYR A 79 7.46 0.70 2.22
C TYR A 79 6.08 1.37 2.22
N ARG A 80 5.04 0.56 2.28
CA ARG A 80 3.65 0.99 2.43
C ARG A 80 3.13 0.47 3.77
N TYR A 81 2.58 1.36 4.58
CA TYR A 81 1.91 1.01 5.83
C TYR A 81 0.40 1.22 5.71
N VAL A 82 -0.34 0.17 6.07
CA VAL A 82 -1.80 0.18 6.12
C VAL A 82 -2.25 -0.48 7.41
N SER A 83 -3.26 0.09 8.05
CA SER A 83 -3.95 -0.48 9.20
C SER A 83 -5.43 -0.57 8.91
N LEU A 84 -6.04 -1.68 9.30
CA LEU A 84 -7.50 -1.83 9.33
C LEU A 84 -7.94 -2.09 10.76
N ASP A 85 -8.83 -1.25 11.27
CA ASP A 85 -9.48 -1.42 12.56
C ASP A 85 -10.75 -2.25 12.37
N LEU A 86 -10.68 -3.53 12.76
CA LEU A 86 -11.81 -4.46 12.62
C LEU A 86 -12.98 -4.10 13.55
N GLY A 87 -12.72 -3.47 14.69
CA GLY A 87 -13.77 -3.01 15.59
C GLY A 87 -14.56 -1.87 14.97
N GLN A 88 -13.85 -0.85 14.48
CA GLN A 88 -14.48 0.28 13.79
C GLN A 88 -15.24 -0.16 12.53
N LEU A 89 -14.71 -1.13 11.78
CA LEU A 89 -15.38 -1.67 10.60
C LEU A 89 -16.66 -2.43 10.98
N ALA A 90 -16.60 -3.27 12.03
CA ALA A 90 -17.74 -4.06 12.50
C ALA A 90 -18.92 -3.19 13.00
N GLU A 91 -18.66 -1.98 13.49
CA GLU A 91 -19.71 -1.02 13.85
C GLU A 91 -20.46 -0.46 12.63
N GLN A 92 -19.89 -0.57 11.44
CA GLN A 92 -20.37 0.12 10.23
C GLN A 92 -20.97 -0.82 9.18
N ILE A 93 -20.67 -2.11 9.24
CA ILE A 93 -21.19 -3.11 8.31
C ILE A 93 -21.79 -4.31 9.07
N PRO A 94 -22.76 -5.02 8.46
CA PRO A 94 -23.29 -6.25 9.06
C PRO A 94 -22.19 -7.28 9.33
N ALA A 95 -22.29 -8.00 10.46
CA ALA A 95 -21.31 -9.02 10.87
C ALA A 95 -21.03 -10.06 9.78
N ASP A 96 -22.09 -10.56 9.12
CA ASP A 96 -21.99 -11.53 8.01
C ASP A 96 -21.16 -11.04 6.82
N ASN A 97 -20.94 -9.73 6.69
CA ASN A 97 -20.18 -9.13 5.59
C ASN A 97 -18.73 -8.80 5.98
N LEU A 98 -18.34 -8.94 7.26
CA LEU A 98 -17.03 -8.49 7.74
C LEU A 98 -15.88 -9.29 7.12
N ALA A 99 -16.03 -10.60 7.02
CA ALA A 99 -15.02 -11.47 6.40
C ALA A 99 -14.83 -11.16 4.90
N ASP A 100 -15.93 -10.92 4.17
CA ASP A 100 -15.90 -10.54 2.75
C ASP A 100 -15.35 -9.13 2.53
N ALA A 101 -15.58 -8.21 3.48
CA ALA A 101 -14.99 -6.87 3.47
C ALA A 101 -13.47 -6.93 3.65
N VAL A 102 -12.97 -7.74 4.60
CA VAL A 102 -11.53 -7.95 4.81
C VAL A 102 -10.89 -8.57 3.58
N GLU A 103 -11.51 -9.59 2.99
CA GLU A 103 -11.03 -10.19 1.73
C GLU A 103 -10.93 -9.16 0.61
N SER A 104 -12.00 -8.39 0.39
CA SER A 104 -12.06 -7.38 -0.67
C SER A 104 -11.00 -6.29 -0.45
N PHE A 105 -10.83 -5.85 0.80
CA PHE A 105 -9.82 -4.86 1.18
C PHE A 105 -8.40 -5.35 0.91
N VAL A 106 -8.06 -6.57 1.36
CA VAL A 106 -6.73 -7.15 1.16
C VAL A 106 -6.44 -7.34 -0.32
N LYS A 107 -7.36 -7.94 -1.08
CA LYS A 107 -7.17 -8.12 -2.54
C LYS A 107 -7.01 -6.79 -3.27
N ALA A 108 -7.79 -5.78 -2.89
CA ALA A 108 -7.65 -4.44 -3.47
C ALA A 108 -6.27 -3.82 -3.18
N LEU A 109 -5.73 -3.97 -1.96
CA LEU A 109 -4.39 -3.45 -1.61
C LEU A 109 -3.27 -4.03 -2.48
N PHE A 110 -3.33 -5.33 -2.79
CA PHE A 110 -2.32 -6.00 -3.59
C PHE A 110 -2.41 -5.66 -5.08
N ILE A 111 -3.58 -5.27 -5.57
CA ILE A 111 -3.80 -4.88 -6.97
C ILE A 111 -3.60 -3.37 -7.17
N ALA A 112 -3.80 -2.55 -6.13
CA ALA A 112 -3.75 -1.10 -6.23
C ALA A 112 -2.33 -0.58 -6.54
N VAL A 113 -2.17 -0.06 -7.76
CA VAL A 113 -1.00 0.68 -8.23
C VAL A 113 -1.49 2.04 -8.75
N PRO A 114 -0.90 3.18 -8.33
CA PRO A 114 -1.28 4.49 -8.87
C PRO A 114 -1.08 4.61 -10.39
N ASP A 115 -2.09 5.16 -11.08
CA ASP A 115 -2.11 5.28 -12.55
C ASP A 115 -1.26 6.45 -13.09
N ALA A 116 -0.77 7.33 -12.22
CA ALA A 116 -0.04 8.52 -12.62
C ALA A 116 1.18 8.17 -13.47
N ARG A 117 1.25 8.72 -14.68
CA ARG A 117 2.34 8.54 -15.66
C ARG A 117 2.62 7.08 -16.07
N GLN A 118 1.72 6.14 -15.79
CA GLN A 118 1.94 4.73 -16.17
C GLN A 118 2.04 4.53 -17.69
N THR A 119 1.32 5.32 -18.49
CA THR A 119 1.42 5.26 -19.96
C THR A 119 2.81 5.60 -20.50
N THR A 120 3.56 6.47 -19.81
CA THR A 120 4.87 6.94 -20.28
C THR A 120 6.04 6.31 -19.51
N MET A 121 5.84 5.92 -18.25
CA MET A 121 6.90 5.42 -17.36
C MET A 121 6.74 3.95 -16.95
N SER A 122 5.52 3.39 -17.05
CA SER A 122 5.21 1.99 -16.75
C SER A 122 5.85 1.41 -15.47
N GLY A 123 5.84 2.16 -14.37
CA GLY A 123 6.32 1.73 -13.05
C GLY A 123 5.36 0.79 -12.32
N ALA A 124 4.62 -0.05 -13.04
CA ALA A 124 3.61 -0.95 -12.48
C ALA A 124 4.25 -2.23 -11.92
N SER A 125 4.84 -2.13 -10.74
CA SER A 125 5.42 -3.28 -10.02
C SER A 125 4.45 -3.81 -8.95
N PRO A 126 4.29 -5.14 -8.82
CA PRO A 126 3.53 -5.74 -7.73
C PRO A 126 4.29 -5.64 -6.40
N TRP A 127 3.64 -6.06 -5.32
CA TRP A 127 4.30 -6.20 -4.01
C TRP A 127 5.27 -7.39 -4.03
N ASP A 128 6.48 -7.21 -3.50
CA ASP A 128 7.44 -8.31 -3.31
C ASP A 128 7.22 -9.05 -1.97
N TYR A 129 6.73 -8.35 -0.95
CA TYR A 129 6.57 -8.88 0.40
C TYR A 129 5.52 -8.12 1.20
N ALA A 130 4.81 -8.82 2.08
CA ALA A 130 3.94 -8.21 3.09
C ALA A 130 4.01 -8.97 4.41
N ARG A 131 4.34 -8.25 5.48
CA ARG A 131 4.15 -8.74 6.85
C ARG A 131 2.83 -8.24 7.41
N VAL A 132 1.88 -9.15 7.56
CA VAL A 132 0.53 -8.86 8.03
C VAL A 132 0.36 -9.35 9.45
N LEU A 133 0.04 -8.42 10.35
CA LEU A 133 -0.11 -8.70 11.77
C LEU A 133 -1.55 -8.50 12.18
N VAL A 134 -2.16 -9.52 12.78
CA VAL A 134 -3.45 -9.40 13.48
C VAL A 134 -3.14 -9.20 14.95
N ARG A 135 -3.48 -8.03 15.50
CA ARG A 135 -3.09 -7.68 16.88
C ARG A 135 -4.13 -6.81 17.58
N LYS A 136 -4.12 -6.87 18.91
CA LYS A 136 -4.77 -5.90 19.79
C LYS A 136 -3.80 -4.78 20.16
N GLY A 137 -4.33 -3.60 20.46
CA GLY A 137 -3.54 -2.44 20.90
C GLY A 137 -3.21 -1.47 19.77
N GLN A 138 -2.17 -0.66 19.98
CA GLN A 138 -1.84 0.45 19.09
C GLN A 138 -1.22 0.01 17.76
N ARG A 139 -1.46 0.79 16.72
CA ARG A 139 -0.86 0.65 15.39
C ARG A 139 0.68 0.67 15.46
N LEU A 140 1.34 -0.08 14.56
CA LEU A 140 2.81 -0.20 14.53
C LEU A 140 3.31 -0.05 13.10
N GLN A 141 4.01 1.05 12.83
CA GLN A 141 4.70 1.28 11.56
C GLN A 141 6.22 1.20 11.74
N VAL A 142 6.94 0.89 10.68
CA VAL A 142 8.41 0.92 10.65
C VAL A 142 8.88 2.26 10.10
N PRO A 143 9.70 3.02 10.84
CA PRO A 143 10.06 4.38 10.44
C PRO A 143 11.14 4.45 9.35
N PHE A 144 11.96 3.39 9.18
CA PHE A 144 13.16 3.40 8.32
C PHE A 144 14.08 4.61 8.56
N ASP A 145 14.15 5.09 9.81
CA ASP A 145 14.94 6.26 10.22
C ASP A 145 16.43 6.13 9.83
N ARG A 146 16.99 4.92 9.99
CA ARG A 146 18.29 4.58 9.42
C ARG A 146 18.08 4.04 7.99
N PRO A 147 18.50 4.78 6.94
CA PRO A 147 18.26 4.35 5.57
C PRO A 147 18.99 3.04 5.25
N VAL A 148 18.26 2.10 4.65
CA VAL A 148 18.77 0.80 4.26
C VAL A 148 19.90 0.95 3.23
N GLN A 149 20.91 0.09 3.32
CA GLN A 149 22.06 0.05 2.41
C GLN A 149 21.97 -1.20 1.53
N ALA A 150 22.36 -1.09 0.24
CA ALA A 150 22.14 -2.15 -0.76
C ALA A 150 22.96 -3.45 -0.56
N GLN A 151 23.98 -3.46 0.31
CA GLN A 151 24.79 -4.64 0.65
C GLN A 151 25.26 -5.52 -0.54
N GLY A 152 25.42 -4.95 -1.74
CA GLY A 152 25.83 -5.67 -2.95
C GLY A 152 24.75 -6.50 -3.66
N GLN A 153 23.50 -6.52 -3.18
CA GLN A 153 22.39 -7.33 -3.72
C GLN A 153 21.11 -6.51 -3.99
N GLY A 154 21.23 -5.18 -4.03
CA GLY A 154 20.09 -4.27 -4.12
C GLY A 154 19.43 -3.99 -2.77
N TYR A 155 18.31 -3.25 -2.77
CA TYR A 155 17.70 -2.76 -1.53
C TYR A 155 16.60 -3.65 -0.96
N LEU A 156 16.02 -4.58 -1.75
CA LEU A 156 14.87 -5.37 -1.32
C LEU A 156 15.19 -6.25 -0.10
N GLU A 157 16.10 -7.23 -0.23
CA GLU A 157 16.46 -8.12 0.87
C GLU A 157 16.89 -7.42 2.17
N PRO A 158 17.80 -6.42 2.15
CA PRO A 158 18.17 -5.73 3.38
C PRO A 158 16.99 -4.91 3.96
N SER A 159 16.04 -4.46 3.12
CA SER A 159 14.82 -3.80 3.60
C SER A 159 13.88 -4.77 4.30
N LEU A 160 13.73 -6.00 3.78
CA LEU A 160 12.94 -7.05 4.43
C LEU A 160 13.54 -7.40 5.79
N ARG A 161 14.87 -7.55 5.86
CA ARG A 161 15.59 -7.82 7.13
C ARG A 161 15.39 -6.72 8.16
N GLU A 162 15.46 -5.44 7.76
CA GLU A 162 15.22 -4.32 8.69
C GLU A 162 13.75 -4.24 9.11
N LEU A 163 12.80 -4.44 8.19
CA LEU A 163 11.37 -4.51 8.48
C LEU A 163 11.06 -5.58 9.53
N ASP A 164 11.52 -6.81 9.29
CA ASP A 164 11.26 -7.93 10.18
C ASP A 164 11.99 -7.79 11.51
N GLY A 165 13.26 -7.38 11.47
CA GLY A 165 14.06 -7.17 12.67
C GLY A 165 13.46 -6.10 13.58
N PHE A 166 12.93 -5.01 13.01
CA PHE A 166 12.25 -3.98 13.78
C PHE A 166 10.98 -4.54 14.44
N ILE A 167 10.10 -5.20 13.69
CA ILE A 167 8.84 -5.73 14.21
C ILE A 167 9.11 -6.80 15.29
N ASP A 168 10.04 -7.72 15.06
CA ASP A 168 10.43 -8.76 16.02
C ASP A 168 11.03 -8.16 17.30
N SER A 169 11.83 -7.09 17.17
CA SER A 169 12.37 -6.36 18.31
C SER A 169 11.25 -5.71 19.13
N ARG A 170 10.27 -5.07 18.48
CA ARG A 170 9.13 -4.46 19.18
C ARG A 170 8.24 -5.48 19.87
N GLU A 171 8.01 -6.63 19.26
CA GLU A 171 7.30 -7.73 19.91
C GLU A 171 8.00 -8.13 21.21
N LYS A 172 9.31 -8.38 21.17
CA LYS A 172 10.08 -8.79 22.35
C LYS A 172 10.10 -7.72 23.44
N MET A 173 10.24 -6.45 23.06
CA MET A 173 10.31 -5.32 24.01
C MET A 173 8.95 -5.04 24.66
N LEU A 174 7.86 -5.14 23.91
CA LEU A 174 6.51 -4.84 24.41
C LEU A 174 5.88 -6.03 25.15
N GLY A 175 6.34 -7.26 24.89
CA GLY A 175 5.87 -8.46 25.58
C GLY A 175 4.35 -8.62 25.49
N SER A 176 3.69 -8.72 26.64
CA SER A 176 2.23 -8.87 26.70
C SER A 176 1.46 -7.67 26.14
N LEU A 177 2.06 -6.48 26.07
CA LEU A 177 1.43 -5.29 25.48
C LEU A 177 1.42 -5.31 23.95
N TYR A 178 2.17 -6.21 23.31
CA TYR A 178 2.23 -6.31 21.85
C TYR A 178 0.92 -6.82 21.23
N GLY A 179 0.17 -7.63 21.99
CA GLY A 179 -1.18 -8.06 21.65
C GLY A 179 -1.31 -8.91 20.39
N LYS A 180 -0.25 -9.63 19.97
CA LYS A 180 -0.28 -10.47 18.75
C LYS A 180 -1.29 -11.60 18.84
N LEU A 181 -2.12 -11.71 17.81
CA LEU A 181 -3.05 -12.82 17.56
C LEU A 181 -2.64 -13.63 16.32
N GLY A 182 -2.04 -12.96 15.31
CA GLY A 182 -1.51 -13.60 14.11
C GLY A 182 -0.36 -12.80 13.50
N ASP A 183 0.56 -13.50 12.82
CA ASP A 183 1.70 -12.93 12.10
C ASP A 183 1.96 -13.76 10.84
N TYR A 184 1.76 -13.13 9.69
CA TYR A 184 1.82 -13.75 8.38
C TYR A 184 2.85 -13.02 7.52
N ARG A 185 3.67 -13.80 6.82
CA ARG A 185 4.72 -13.30 5.94
C ARG A 185 4.44 -13.79 4.52
N TRP A 186 3.77 -12.95 3.75
CA TRP A 186 3.50 -13.21 2.35
C TRP A 186 4.71 -12.78 1.50
N GLY A 187 5.12 -13.61 0.54
CA GLY A 187 6.33 -13.42 -0.26
C GLY A 187 7.60 -14.07 0.30
N ASP A 188 7.55 -14.63 1.51
CA ASP A 188 8.67 -15.40 2.10
C ASP A 188 8.76 -16.84 1.56
N ARG A 189 7.60 -17.42 1.20
CA ARG A 189 7.50 -18.75 0.60
C ARG A 189 6.57 -18.70 -0.60
N GLU A 190 6.95 -19.40 -1.67
CA GLU A 190 6.18 -19.45 -2.92
C GLU A 190 4.87 -20.26 -2.79
N ASP A 191 4.76 -21.12 -1.77
CA ASP A 191 3.61 -21.98 -1.51
C ASP A 191 2.50 -21.28 -0.69
N PHE A 192 2.66 -20.01 -0.35
CA PHE A 192 1.69 -19.24 0.43
C PHE A 192 1.14 -18.07 -0.41
N SER A 193 -0.02 -18.30 -1.01
CA SER A 193 -0.67 -17.36 -1.91
C SER A 193 -1.42 -16.25 -1.17
N ILE A 194 -1.90 -15.25 -1.92
CA ILE A 194 -2.79 -14.21 -1.38
C ILE A 194 -4.10 -14.83 -0.90
N ASP A 195 -4.60 -15.88 -1.56
CA ASP A 195 -5.82 -16.56 -1.12
C ASP A 195 -5.64 -17.29 0.21
N ASP A 196 -4.45 -17.86 0.46
CA ASP A 196 -4.11 -18.47 1.75
C ASP A 196 -4.03 -17.41 2.86
N LEU A 197 -3.42 -16.26 2.57
CA LEU A 197 -3.39 -15.11 3.49
C LEU A 197 -4.81 -14.63 3.80
N VAL A 198 -5.64 -14.43 2.78
CA VAL A 198 -7.05 -14.02 2.95
C VAL A 198 -7.81 -15.03 3.80
N GLY A 199 -7.69 -16.33 3.51
CA GLY A 199 -8.33 -17.38 4.30
C GLY A 199 -7.92 -17.35 5.77
N ALA A 200 -6.63 -17.16 6.05
CA ALA A 200 -6.13 -17.03 7.40
C ALA A 200 -6.67 -15.78 8.12
N LEU A 201 -6.76 -14.64 7.43
CA LEU A 201 -7.31 -13.40 7.98
C LEU A 201 -8.81 -13.48 8.25
N LYS A 202 -9.58 -14.16 7.39
CA LYS A 202 -11.02 -14.40 7.61
C LYS A 202 -11.27 -15.22 8.88
N GLY A 203 -10.42 -16.22 9.16
CA GLY A 203 -10.51 -17.01 10.39
C GLY A 203 -10.45 -16.16 11.68
N HIS A 204 -9.61 -15.13 11.72
CA HIS A 204 -9.53 -14.20 12.87
C HIS A 204 -10.79 -13.35 13.06
N VAL A 205 -11.55 -13.12 11.99
CA VAL A 205 -12.80 -12.35 12.03
C VAL A 205 -13.95 -13.22 12.53
N GLU A 206 -14.02 -14.46 12.05
CA GLU A 206 -15.05 -15.43 12.42
C GLU A 206 -14.93 -15.84 13.90
N ASP A 207 -13.71 -16.03 14.40
CA ASP A 207 -13.44 -16.33 15.82
C ASP A 207 -13.71 -15.13 16.75
N ALA A 208 -13.77 -13.92 16.21
CA ALA A 208 -14.02 -12.68 16.95
C ALA A 208 -15.49 -12.26 16.95
N ALA A 209 -16.36 -12.92 16.18
CA ALA A 209 -17.79 -12.68 16.23
C ALA A 209 -18.31 -13.01 17.65
N PRO A 210 -19.05 -12.11 18.30
CA PRO A 210 -19.60 -12.40 19.62
C PRO A 210 -20.51 -13.63 19.49
N VAL A 211 -20.26 -14.62 20.36
CA VAL A 211 -21.25 -15.66 20.66
C VAL A 211 -22.53 -14.91 21.05
N GLU A 212 -23.60 -15.07 20.27
CA GLU A 212 -24.92 -14.53 20.62
C GLU A 212 -25.20 -14.89 22.09
N GLU A 213 -25.30 -13.88 22.96
CA GLU A 213 -25.91 -14.07 24.27
C GLU A 213 -27.43 -14.23 24.06
N ALA A 214 -27.85 -15.51 24.09
CA ALA A 214 -29.19 -16.07 24.26
C ALA A 214 -30.16 -16.09 23.06
#